data_AF-A0A8T2YMJ8-F1
#
_entry.id   AF-A0A8T2YMJ8-F1
#
_cell.length_a   1.000
_cell.length_b   1.000
_cell.length_c   1.000
_cell.angle_alpha   90.00
_cell.angle_beta   90.00
_cell.angle_gamma   90.00
#
_symmetry.space_group_name_H-M   'P 1'
#
loop_
_entity.id
_entity.type
_entity.pdbx_description
1 polymer ?
#
loop_
_entity_poly.entity_id
_entity_poly.type
_entity_poly.pdbx_seq_one_letter_code
_entity_poly.pdbx_strand_id
1 'polypeptide(L)'
;MLHEDHETWNVQSFWSIDGGAAFGFPVAPEDAARVGLVCAKDNAFDRSIQDAYINSIRRSKNFIYIENNGSVQAILNWRKRTTEMMYSDIAEALQTKGVEANPKDY
;
A
#
# COMPACT_ATOMS: atom_id res chain seq x y z
N MET A 1 13.82 -16.12 41.14
CA MET A 1 13.90 -15.08 40.09
C MET A 1 13.72 -15.80 38.76
N LEU A 2 12.72 -15.44 37.97
CA LEU A 2 12.64 -15.90 36.59
C LEU A 2 13.73 -15.17 35.80
N HIS A 3 14.53 -15.90 35.05
CA HIS A 3 15.52 -15.33 34.14
C HIS A 3 14.76 -14.65 33.01
N GLU A 4 15.02 -13.37 32.73
CA GLU A 4 14.46 -12.72 31.56
C GLU A 4 15.10 -13.33 30.31
N ASP A 5 14.28 -13.93 29.46
CA ASP A 5 14.72 -14.45 28.17
C ASP A 5 14.73 -13.32 27.14
N HIS A 6 15.91 -12.78 26.88
CA HIS A 6 16.12 -11.70 25.91
C HIS A 6 16.03 -12.16 24.44
N GLU A 7 15.89 -13.46 24.17
CA GLU A 7 15.79 -14.02 22.82
C GLU A 7 14.34 -14.32 22.40
N THR A 8 13.35 -13.98 23.23
CA THR A 8 11.93 -14.16 22.89
C THR A 8 11.46 -13.16 21.83
N TRP A 9 10.72 -13.64 20.83
CA TRP A 9 10.19 -12.82 19.72
C TRP A 9 8.66 -12.69 19.76
N ASN A 10 8.16 -11.48 19.53
CA ASN A 10 6.76 -11.25 19.19
C ASN A 10 6.62 -11.25 17.66
N VAL A 11 5.81 -12.16 17.14
CA VAL A 11 5.64 -12.33 15.68
C VAL A 11 4.16 -12.25 15.32
N GLN A 12 3.86 -11.62 14.19
CA GLN A 12 2.53 -11.58 13.58
C GLN A 12 2.65 -11.97 12.11
N SER A 13 1.77 -12.85 11.64
CA SER A 13 1.67 -13.22 10.22
C SER A 13 0.74 -12.26 9.47
N PHE A 14 1.07 -12.02 8.19
CA PHE A 14 0.35 -11.11 7.31
C PHE A 14 0.17 -11.74 5.93
N TRP A 15 -0.89 -11.36 5.23
CA TRP A 15 -1.24 -11.92 3.92
C TRP A 15 -1.62 -10.84 2.90
N SER A 16 -1.62 -11.27 1.64
CA SER A 16 -2.25 -10.59 0.51
C SER A 16 -3.07 -11.65 -0.22
N ILE A 17 -4.33 -11.83 0.20
CA ILE A 17 -5.18 -12.94 -0.24
C ILE A 17 -6.66 -12.51 -0.20
N ASP A 18 -7.51 -13.17 -0.97
CA ASP A 18 -8.94 -12.88 -1.00
C ASP A 18 -9.79 -14.16 -0.86
N GLY A 19 -11.10 -13.98 -0.69
CA GLY A 19 -12.05 -15.08 -0.49
C GLY A 19 -12.23 -16.02 -1.69
N GLY A 20 -11.69 -15.66 -2.87
CA GLY A 20 -11.60 -16.56 -4.02
C GLY A 20 -10.42 -17.53 -3.93
N ALA A 21 -9.39 -17.20 -3.14
CA ALA A 21 -8.20 -18.03 -2.95
C ALA A 21 -8.21 -18.81 -1.62
N ALA A 22 -8.98 -18.37 -0.62
CA ALA A 22 -9.12 -19.04 0.67
C ALA A 22 -10.56 -18.96 1.21
N PHE A 23 -11.01 -20.02 1.89
CA PHE A 23 -12.31 -20.05 2.55
C PHE A 23 -12.24 -19.54 4.00
N GLY A 24 -13.40 -19.21 4.58
CA GLY A 24 -13.51 -18.86 6.01
C GLY A 24 -13.43 -17.36 6.33
N PHE A 25 -13.38 -16.50 5.31
CA PHE A 25 -13.53 -15.06 5.52
C PHE A 25 -14.96 -14.67 5.91
N PRO A 26 -15.12 -13.63 6.74
CA PRO A 26 -16.44 -13.06 7.04
C PRO A 26 -17.13 -12.61 5.75
N VAL A 27 -18.41 -12.94 5.63
CA VAL A 27 -19.24 -12.56 4.47
C VAL A 27 -19.84 -11.16 4.67
N ALA A 28 -20.22 -10.85 5.91
CA ALA A 28 -20.79 -9.55 6.25
C ALA A 28 -19.70 -8.46 6.24
N PRO A 29 -19.88 -7.34 5.50
CA PRO A 29 -18.88 -6.29 5.41
C PRO A 29 -18.46 -5.69 6.76
N GLU A 30 -19.40 -5.59 7.70
CA GLU A 30 -19.13 -5.11 9.07
C GLU A 30 -18.20 -6.05 9.85
N ASP A 31 -18.36 -7.36 9.70
CA ASP A 31 -17.50 -8.35 10.35
C ASP A 31 -16.12 -8.39 9.72
N ALA A 32 -16.04 -8.26 8.39
CA ALA A 32 -14.79 -8.15 7.67
C ALA A 32 -14.00 -6.91 8.11
N ALA A 33 -14.66 -5.74 8.18
CA ALA A 33 -14.02 -4.50 8.62
C ALA A 33 -13.49 -4.59 10.07
N ARG A 34 -14.21 -5.27 10.96
CA ARG A 34 -13.81 -5.45 12.37
C ARG A 34 -12.49 -6.21 12.54
N VAL A 35 -12.16 -7.09 11.60
CA VAL A 35 -10.89 -7.83 11.58
C VAL A 35 -9.85 -7.23 10.62
N GLY A 36 -10.10 -6.02 10.11
CA GLY A 36 -9.18 -5.30 9.23
C GLY A 36 -9.18 -5.76 7.78
N LEU A 37 -10.17 -6.56 7.36
CA LEU A 37 -10.37 -6.90 5.96
C LEU A 37 -11.12 -5.79 5.23
N VAL A 38 -10.91 -5.70 3.93
CA VAL A 38 -11.64 -4.78 3.04
C VAL A 38 -12.56 -5.59 2.14
N CYS A 39 -13.77 -5.08 1.87
CA CYS A 39 -14.69 -5.73 0.95
C CYS A 39 -14.81 -4.95 -0.36
N ALA A 40 -14.83 -5.66 -1.49
CA ALA A 40 -15.16 -5.10 -2.80
C ALA A 40 -15.85 -6.16 -3.67
N LYS A 41 -16.91 -5.79 -4.41
CA LYS A 41 -17.66 -6.70 -5.29
C LYS A 41 -17.97 -8.05 -4.62
N ASP A 42 -18.53 -8.01 -3.41
CA ASP A 42 -18.95 -9.17 -2.61
C ASP A 42 -17.82 -10.14 -2.17
N ASN A 43 -16.55 -9.73 -2.31
CA ASN A 43 -15.42 -10.51 -1.82
C ASN A 43 -14.66 -9.75 -0.72
N ALA A 44 -14.18 -10.48 0.28
CA ALA A 44 -13.31 -9.94 1.32
C ALA A 44 -11.83 -10.14 0.91
N PHE A 45 -11.02 -9.12 1.21
CA PHE A 45 -9.60 -9.05 0.88
C PHE A 45 -8.79 -8.79 2.13
N ASP A 46 -7.77 -9.62 2.35
CA ASP A 46 -6.69 -9.37 3.30
C ASP A 46 -5.58 -8.60 2.58
N ARG A 47 -5.28 -7.41 3.11
CA ARG A 47 -4.24 -6.48 2.64
C ARG A 47 -3.20 -6.22 3.73
N SER A 48 -3.12 -7.09 4.73
CA SER A 48 -2.34 -6.87 5.95
C SER A 48 -0.83 -6.81 5.70
N ILE A 49 -0.30 -7.40 4.61
CA ILE A 49 1.09 -7.15 4.17
C ILE A 49 1.29 -5.66 3.89
N GLN A 50 0.41 -5.03 3.10
CA GLN A 50 0.52 -3.61 2.78
C GLN A 50 0.42 -2.75 4.05
N ASP A 51 -0.50 -3.09 4.94
CA ASP A 51 -0.72 -2.33 6.17
C ASP A 51 0.45 -2.49 7.16
N ALA A 52 1.09 -3.66 7.20
CA ALA A 52 2.33 -3.89 7.95
C ALA A 52 3.49 -3.03 7.41
N TYR A 53 3.68 -2.98 6.09
CA TYR A 53 4.68 -2.09 5.47
C TYR A 53 4.41 -0.63 5.81
N ILE A 54 3.17 -0.16 5.68
CA ILE A 54 2.78 1.22 6.02
C ILE A 54 3.09 1.53 7.49
N ASN A 55 2.70 0.65 8.40
CA ASN A 55 2.96 0.83 9.83
C ASN A 55 4.46 0.88 10.16
N SER A 56 5.25 -0.02 9.57
CA SER A 56 6.70 -0.05 9.75
C SER A 56 7.37 1.23 9.24
N ILE A 57 6.95 1.72 8.06
CA ILE A 57 7.45 2.99 7.51
C ILE A 57 7.07 4.16 8.41
N ARG A 58 5.79 4.27 8.80
CA ARG A 58 5.29 5.37 9.64
C ARG A 58 5.92 5.42 11.02
N ARG A 59 6.33 4.28 11.58
CA ARG A 59 6.95 4.18 12.91
C ARG A 59 8.46 4.29 12.90
N SER A 60 9.12 4.15 11.75
CA SER A 60 10.58 4.27 11.67
C SER A 60 11.01 5.71 11.96
N LYS A 61 12.08 5.85 12.77
CA LYS A 61 12.61 7.15 13.21
C LYS A 61 14.02 7.45 12.68
N ASN A 62 14.71 6.45 12.17
CA ASN A 62 16.13 6.54 11.84
C ASN A 62 16.38 6.25 10.36
N PHE A 63 16.22 4.99 9.96
CA PHE A 63 16.40 4.57 8.57
C PHE A 63 15.48 3.39 8.25
N ILE A 64 15.29 3.13 6.97
CA ILE A 64 14.58 1.97 6.44
C ILE A 64 15.50 1.32 5.42
N TYR A 65 15.90 0.08 5.67
CA TYR A 65 16.58 -0.74 4.69
C TYR A 65 15.54 -1.63 4.01
N ILE A 66 15.49 -1.58 2.68
CA ILE A 66 14.57 -2.38 1.87
C ILE A 66 15.40 -3.21 0.91
N GLU A 67 15.40 -4.51 1.10
CA GLU A 67 15.87 -5.48 0.13
C GLU A 67 14.67 -6.14 -0.52
N ASN A 68 14.58 -6.07 -1.85
CA ASN A 68 13.48 -6.62 -2.61
C ASN A 68 13.97 -7.12 -3.97
N ASN A 69 13.30 -8.12 -4.54
CA ASN A 69 13.57 -8.73 -5.84
C ASN A 69 13.28 -7.81 -7.06
N GLY A 70 13.09 -6.51 -6.86
CA GLY A 70 12.85 -5.52 -7.91
C GLY A 70 11.38 -5.11 -8.12
N SER A 71 10.38 -5.80 -7.56
CA SER A 71 8.97 -5.44 -7.77
C SER A 71 8.61 -4.03 -7.28
N VAL A 72 9.10 -3.62 -6.10
CA VAL A 72 8.89 -2.25 -5.60
C VAL A 72 9.51 -1.21 -6.55
N GLN A 73 10.70 -1.48 -7.09
CA GLN A 73 11.34 -0.57 -8.04
C GLN A 73 10.52 -0.45 -9.33
N ALA A 74 10.01 -1.57 -9.85
CA ALA A 74 9.15 -1.56 -11.03
C ALA A 74 7.86 -0.75 -10.80
N ILE A 75 7.19 -0.92 -9.65
CA ILE A 75 5.99 -0.16 -9.29
C ILE A 75 6.29 1.34 -9.22
N LEU A 76 7.38 1.74 -8.56
CA LEU A 76 7.78 3.14 -8.46
C LEU A 76 8.13 3.73 -9.82
N ASN A 77 8.81 2.97 -10.68
CA ASN A 77 9.13 3.38 -12.04
C ASN A 77 7.87 3.63 -12.88
N TRP A 78 6.90 2.72 -12.84
CA TRP A 78 5.64 2.88 -13.57
C TRP A 78 4.81 4.04 -13.03
N ARG A 79 4.72 4.18 -11.71
CA ARG A 79 4.04 5.33 -11.09
C ARG A 79 4.65 6.65 -11.57
N LYS A 80 5.98 6.75 -11.56
CA LYS A 80 6.69 7.95 -12.05
C LYS A 80 6.33 8.26 -13.51
N ARG A 81 6.40 7.25 -14.40
CA ARG A 81 6.06 7.42 -15.82
C ARG A 81 4.62 7.88 -16.04
N THR A 82 3.67 7.32 -15.28
CA THR A 82 2.26 7.74 -15.37
C THR A 82 2.07 9.17 -14.90
N THR A 83 2.69 9.55 -13.77
CA THR A 83 2.63 10.95 -13.29
C THR A 83 3.29 11.92 -14.28
N GLU A 84 4.40 11.55 -14.90
CA GLU A 84 5.08 12.35 -15.93
C GLU A 84 4.22 12.54 -17.18
N MET A 85 3.59 11.47 -17.67
CA MET A 85 2.65 11.55 -18.79
C MET A 85 1.50 12.52 -18.47
N MET A 86 0.82 12.32 -17.34
CA MET A 86 -0.32 13.16 -16.94
C MET A 86 0.04 14.64 -16.87
N TYR A 87 1.16 14.99 -16.24
CA TYR A 87 1.58 16.39 -16.15
C TYR A 87 2.03 16.96 -17.50
N SER A 88 2.54 16.13 -18.41
CA SER A 88 2.90 16.57 -19.76
C SER A 88 1.65 16.92 -20.56
N ASP A 89 0.61 16.10 -20.49
CA ASP A 89 -0.68 16.34 -21.16
C ASP A 89 -1.35 17.61 -20.64
N ILE A 90 -1.33 17.83 -19.32
CA ILE A 90 -1.87 19.06 -18.70
C ILE A 90 -1.07 20.28 -19.15
N ALA A 91 0.25 20.20 -19.15
CA ALA A 91 1.11 21.31 -19.57
C ALA A 91 0.86 21.71 -21.02
N GLU A 92 0.74 20.74 -21.93
CA GLU A 92 0.43 20.98 -23.34
C GLU A 92 -0.95 21.63 -23.51
N ALA A 93 -1.96 21.17 -22.77
CA ALA A 93 -3.30 21.74 -22.81
C ALA A 93 -3.35 23.20 -22.30
N LEU A 94 -2.60 23.52 -21.24
CA LEU A 94 -2.49 24.89 -20.72
C LEU A 94 -1.79 25.82 -21.73
N GLN A 95 -0.71 25.33 -22.36
CA GLN A 95 0.05 26.08 -23.35
C GLN A 95 -0.78 26.37 -24.61
N THR A 96 -1.52 25.37 -25.09
CA THR A 96 -2.43 25.49 -26.24
C THR A 96 -3.54 26.52 -25.98
N LYS A 97 -4.00 26.64 -24.73
CA LYS A 97 -5.04 27.60 -24.34
C LYS A 97 -4.49 28.98 -23.95
N GLY A 98 -3.18 29.16 -23.92
CA GLY A 98 -2.55 30.41 -23.46
C GLY A 98 -2.82 30.71 -21.98
N VAL A 99 -3.09 29.69 -21.17
CA VAL A 99 -3.35 29.84 -19.73
C VAL A 99 -2.03 29.74 -18.98
N GLU A 100 -1.66 30.80 -18.27
CA GLU A 100 -0.49 30.81 -17.37
C GLU A 100 -0.88 30.21 -16.02
N ALA A 101 -0.76 28.88 -15.90
CA ALA A 101 -0.99 28.15 -14.66
C ALA A 101 0.04 27.02 -14.50
N ASN A 102 0.27 26.57 -13.26
CA ASN A 102 1.14 25.43 -13.01
C ASN A 102 0.38 24.13 -13.31
N PRO A 103 0.92 23.20 -14.10
CA PRO A 103 0.28 21.89 -14.34
C PRO A 103 -0.03 21.09 -13.08
N LYS A 104 0.63 21.39 -11.94
CA LYS A 104 0.37 20.77 -10.64
C LYS A 104 -0.85 21.32 -9.90
N ASP A 105 -1.46 22.38 -10.41
CA ASP A 105 -2.70 22.94 -9.86
C ASP A 105 -3.96 22.23 -10.41
N TYR A 106 -3.78 21.22 -11.28
CA TYR A 106 -4.81 20.38 -11.91
C TYR A 106 -4.50 18.90 -11.68
#